data_AF-A0A2M8D1K1-F1
#
_entry.id   AF-A0A2M8D1K1-F1
#
_cell.length_a   1.000
_cell.length_b   1.000
_cell.length_c   1.000
_cell.angle_alpha   90.00
_cell.angle_beta   90.00
_cell.angle_gamma   90.00
#
_symmetry.space_group_name_H-M   'P 1'
#
loop_
_entity.id
_entity.type
_entity.pdbx_description
1 polymer ?
#
loop_
_entity_poly.entity_id
_entity_poly.type
_entity_poly.pdbx_seq_one_letter_code
_entity_poly.pdbx_strand_id
1 'polypeptide(L)'
;KAGLVSSVLENGWMDDREILDTLLPRLGLKGQQIVLDSCLTVRLLDSKLSAVLAARKAPLKFAARLSREPLDEQSVLTEFFSIHRLSLSRMVQAYDLLVPVRKTGNESFSTIIRNLDEENEDVLEQLRQKRFRRAFEYKKQLGSLLGRYRGKLSFPEDMEGEAFRFSCLLKYPEDARKYAAMLREISENDEIFYFLSEHFGND
;
A
#
# COMPACT_ATOMS: atom_id res chain seq x y z
N LYS A 1 25.68 -0.51 0.25
CA LYS A 1 25.76 0.16 -1.08
C LYS A 1 25.63 1.67 -0.93
N ALA A 2 24.47 2.22 -0.55
CA ALA A 2 24.28 3.67 -0.33
C ALA A 2 25.30 4.30 0.63
N GLY A 3 25.62 3.63 1.74
CA GLY A 3 26.65 4.10 2.68
C GLY A 3 28.06 4.20 2.07
N LEU A 4 28.42 3.29 1.17
CA LEU A 4 29.70 3.36 0.46
C LEU A 4 29.72 4.54 -0.51
N VAL A 5 28.64 4.72 -1.28
CA VAL A 5 28.51 5.86 -2.21
C VAL A 5 28.62 7.19 -1.47
N SER A 6 27.94 7.31 -0.32
CA SER A 6 28.00 8.51 0.51
C SER A 6 29.42 8.75 1.05
N SER A 7 30.07 7.71 1.57
CA SER A 7 31.44 7.82 2.10
C SER A 7 32.45 8.22 1.01
N VAL A 8 32.34 7.67 -0.20
CA VAL A 8 33.21 8.04 -1.33
C VAL A 8 33.05 9.52 -1.68
N LEU A 9 31.81 10.00 -1.75
CA LEU A 9 31.51 11.40 -2.08
C LEU A 9 31.97 12.37 -0.98
N GLU A 10 31.70 12.05 0.30
CA GLU A 10 32.09 12.90 1.43
C GLU A 10 33.60 13.06 1.60
N ASN A 11 34.36 12.00 1.32
CA ASN A 11 35.82 12.03 1.41
C ASN A 11 36.48 12.60 0.15
N GLY A 12 35.70 13.00 -0.86
CA GLY A 12 36.22 13.53 -2.12
C GLY A 12 37.08 12.53 -2.89
N TRP A 13 36.84 11.22 -2.71
CA TRP A 13 37.61 10.18 -3.38
C TRP A 13 37.23 10.01 -4.85
N MET A 14 36.00 10.37 -5.20
CA MET A 14 35.50 10.37 -6.56
C MET A 14 34.55 11.56 -6.77
N ASP A 15 34.54 12.11 -7.98
CA ASP A 15 33.53 13.09 -8.38
C ASP A 15 32.20 12.41 -8.80
N ASP A 16 31.15 13.21 -9.01
CA ASP A 16 29.83 12.70 -9.40
C ASP A 16 29.88 11.87 -10.68
N ARG A 17 30.70 12.23 -11.67
CA ARG A 17 30.81 11.49 -12.93
C ARG A 17 31.46 10.13 -12.71
N GLU A 18 32.55 10.09 -11.95
CA GLU A 18 33.24 8.86 -11.58
C GLU A 18 32.32 7.92 -10.79
N ILE A 19 31.48 8.47 -9.91
CA ILE A 19 30.49 7.69 -9.17
C ILE A 19 29.42 7.12 -10.11
N LEU A 20 28.88 7.93 -11.02
CA LEU A 20 27.85 7.53 -11.97
C LEU A 20 28.35 6.47 -12.96
N ASP A 21 29.55 6.66 -13.52
CA ASP A 21 30.08 5.84 -14.60
C ASP A 21 30.83 4.60 -14.09
N THR A 22 31.38 4.64 -12.87
CA THR A 22 32.21 3.56 -12.34
C THR A 22 31.62 2.92 -11.08
N LEU A 23 31.35 3.71 -10.03
CA LEU A 23 30.98 3.14 -8.73
C LEU A 23 29.59 2.51 -8.75
N LEU A 24 28.58 3.22 -9.26
CA LEU A 24 27.21 2.70 -9.29
C LEU A 24 27.10 1.39 -10.11
N PRO A 25 27.65 1.29 -11.34
CA PRO A 25 27.64 0.03 -12.09
C PRO A 25 28.35 -1.11 -11.35
N ARG A 26 29.49 -0.85 -10.71
CA ARG A 26 30.20 -1.87 -9.89
C ARG A 26 29.39 -2.35 -8.69
N LEU A 27 28.52 -1.51 -8.15
CA LEU A 27 27.58 -1.87 -7.10
C LEU A 27 26.30 -2.54 -7.63
N GLY A 28 26.20 -2.79 -8.93
CA GLY A 28 25.02 -3.35 -9.58
C GLY A 28 23.83 -2.38 -9.59
N LEU A 29 24.12 -1.07 -9.60
CA LEU A 29 23.13 0.01 -9.69
C LEU A 29 23.26 0.69 -11.06
N LYS A 30 22.17 1.29 -11.55
CA LYS A 30 22.22 2.06 -12.80
C LYS A 30 23.03 3.35 -12.58
N GLY A 31 23.95 3.65 -13.50
CA GLY A 31 24.69 4.92 -13.55
C GLY A 31 23.80 6.07 -13.97
N GLN A 32 22.95 6.55 -13.05
CA GLN A 32 21.99 7.62 -13.31
C GLN A 32 21.93 8.53 -12.09
N GLN A 33 21.79 9.84 -12.31
CA GLN A 33 21.73 10.84 -11.24
C GLN A 33 20.65 10.51 -10.20
N ILE A 34 19.47 10.09 -10.66
CA ILE A 34 18.37 9.70 -9.77
C ILE A 34 18.73 8.57 -8.79
N VAL A 35 19.64 7.68 -9.17
CA VAL A 35 20.11 6.57 -8.33
C VAL A 35 21.17 7.05 -7.34
N LEU A 36 22.06 7.96 -7.77
CA LEU A 36 22.98 8.66 -6.88
C LEU A 36 22.22 9.44 -5.81
N ASP A 37 21.26 10.27 -6.22
CA ASP A 37 20.41 11.05 -5.32
C ASP A 37 19.65 10.16 -4.33
N SER A 38 19.15 9.02 -4.80
CA SER A 38 18.50 8.03 -3.93
C SER A 38 19.49 7.41 -2.93
N CYS A 39 20.74 7.17 -3.33
CA CYS A 39 21.78 6.67 -2.42
C CYS A 39 22.12 7.71 -1.34
N LEU A 40 22.21 8.99 -1.70
CA LEU A 40 22.45 10.08 -0.76
C LEU A 40 21.25 10.30 0.17
N THR A 41 20.03 10.22 -0.36
CA THR A 41 18.78 10.33 0.42
C THR A 41 18.70 9.22 1.48
N VAL A 42 19.05 7.99 1.12
CA VAL A 42 18.99 6.81 2.01
C VAL A 42 19.92 6.93 3.22
N ARG A 43 20.95 7.77 3.15
CA ARG A 43 21.82 8.08 4.30
C ARG A 43 21.07 8.77 5.44
N LEU A 44 19.99 9.49 5.13
CA LEU A 44 19.17 10.21 6.12
C LEU A 44 18.23 9.27 6.89
N LEU A 45 18.26 7.96 6.62
CA LEU A 45 17.50 7.00 7.40
C LEU A 45 18.00 6.94 8.84
N ASP A 46 17.06 6.80 9.77
CA ASP A 46 17.38 6.32 11.10
C ASP A 46 18.17 5.01 11.02
N SER A 47 19.17 4.91 11.90
CA SER A 47 20.07 3.76 12.01
C SER A 47 19.33 2.43 12.21
N LYS A 48 18.26 2.41 13.01
CA LYS A 48 17.48 1.20 13.25
C LYS A 48 16.66 0.83 12.03
N LEU A 49 15.99 1.80 11.40
CA LEU A 49 15.26 1.59 10.15
C LEU A 49 16.18 1.07 9.04
N SER A 50 17.36 1.68 8.91
CA SER A 50 18.40 1.28 7.97
C SER A 50 18.82 -0.18 8.18
N ALA A 51 19.04 -0.59 9.43
CA ALA A 51 19.35 -1.99 9.77
C ALA A 51 18.21 -2.95 9.41
N VAL A 52 16.96 -2.60 9.72
CA VAL A 52 15.75 -3.39 9.40
C VAL A 52 15.61 -3.62 7.89
N LEU A 53 15.83 -2.56 7.10
CA LEU A 53 15.76 -2.60 5.64
C LEU A 53 16.95 -3.35 5.02
N ALA A 54 18.16 -3.16 5.56
CA ALA A 54 19.36 -3.85 5.09
C ALA A 54 19.27 -5.36 5.32
N ALA A 55 18.82 -5.79 6.51
CA ALA A 55 18.59 -7.20 6.84
C ALA A 55 17.62 -7.88 5.87
N ARG A 56 16.68 -7.12 5.31
CA ARG A 56 15.66 -7.59 4.35
C ARG A 56 16.01 -7.33 2.89
N LYS A 57 17.22 -6.81 2.60
CA LYS A 57 17.68 -6.43 1.26
C LYS A 57 16.66 -5.53 0.54
N ALA A 58 16.10 -4.55 1.26
CA ALA A 58 15.08 -3.67 0.73
C ALA A 58 15.55 -2.93 -0.55
N PRO A 59 14.67 -2.75 -1.56
CA PRO A 59 15.00 -1.97 -2.75
C PRO A 59 15.37 -0.54 -2.40
N LEU A 60 16.38 0.01 -3.08
CA LEU A 60 16.84 1.39 -2.87
C LEU A 60 15.69 2.41 -2.97
N LYS A 61 14.79 2.21 -3.94
CA LYS A 61 13.60 3.06 -4.14
C LYS A 61 12.68 3.07 -2.91
N PHE A 62 12.49 1.93 -2.24
CA PHE A 62 11.66 1.85 -1.05
C PHE A 62 12.34 2.52 0.15
N ALA A 63 13.62 2.22 0.36
CA ALA A 63 14.43 2.87 1.40
C ALA A 63 14.41 4.40 1.25
N ALA A 64 14.63 4.91 0.03
CA ALA A 64 14.64 6.35 -0.26
C ALA A 64 13.28 7.03 -0.02
N ARG A 65 12.16 6.31 -0.13
CA ARG A 65 10.83 6.83 0.23
C ARG A 65 10.74 7.05 1.73
N LEU A 66 11.17 6.06 2.52
CA LEU A 66 11.16 6.13 3.99
C LEU A 66 12.09 7.22 4.53
N SER A 67 13.23 7.48 3.88
CA SER A 67 14.17 8.53 4.33
C SER A 67 13.64 9.95 4.19
N ARG A 68 12.56 10.14 3.42
CA ARG A 68 11.90 11.44 3.27
C ARG A 68 10.94 11.73 4.42
N GLU A 69 10.66 10.74 5.26
CA GLU A 69 9.81 10.91 6.42
C GLU A 69 10.60 11.56 7.58
N PRO A 70 9.94 12.35 8.44
CA PRO A 70 10.53 12.86 9.68
C PRO A 70 11.14 11.74 10.55
N LEU A 71 12.21 12.02 11.31
CA LEU A 71 12.95 11.00 12.06
C LEU A 71 12.11 10.31 13.16
N ASP A 72 11.21 11.06 13.80
CA ASP A 72 10.22 10.55 14.73
C ASP A 72 9.28 9.55 14.04
N GLU A 73 8.80 9.89 12.84
CA GLU A 73 7.93 9.03 12.04
C GLU A 73 8.66 7.80 11.48
N GLN A 74 9.94 7.93 11.12
CA GLN A 74 10.78 6.78 10.77
C GLN A 74 10.95 5.81 11.96
N SER A 75 11.08 6.34 13.18
CA SER A 75 11.19 5.53 14.40
C SER A 75 9.90 4.74 14.65
N VAL A 76 8.74 5.38 14.48
CA VAL A 76 7.42 4.74 14.57
C VAL A 76 7.28 3.62 13.54
N LEU A 77 7.66 3.87 12.29
CA LEU A 77 7.61 2.84 11.24
C LEU A 77 8.53 1.66 11.55
N THR A 78 9.71 1.92 12.11
CA THR A 78 10.66 0.88 12.52
C THR A 78 10.08 -0.03 13.59
N GLU A 79 9.46 0.57 14.62
CA GLU A 79 8.81 -0.15 15.70
C GLU A 79 7.64 -0.98 15.17
N PHE A 80 6.74 -0.35 14.41
CA PHE A 80 5.60 -1.01 13.78
C PHE A 80 5.99 -2.22 12.92
N PHE A 81 7.01 -2.06 12.06
CA PHE A 81 7.55 -3.14 11.24
C PHE A 81 8.14 -4.30 12.05
N SER A 82 8.70 -3.99 13.22
CA SER A 82 9.35 -4.96 14.10
C SER A 82 8.34 -5.71 14.97
N ILE A 83 7.39 -5.00 15.59
CA ILE A 83 6.31 -5.56 16.43
C ILE A 83 5.51 -6.58 15.62
N HIS A 84 5.06 -6.20 14.43
CA HIS A 84 4.25 -7.08 13.58
C HIS A 84 5.09 -8.01 12.69
N ARG A 85 6.42 -8.03 12.88
CA ARG A 85 7.38 -8.90 12.16
C ARG A 85 7.15 -8.94 10.65
N LEU A 86 6.86 -7.79 10.04
CA LEU A 86 6.45 -7.74 8.65
C LEU A 86 7.58 -8.25 7.72
N SER A 87 7.20 -8.99 6.69
CA SER A 87 8.10 -9.29 5.56
C SER A 87 8.29 -8.04 4.72
N LEU A 88 9.34 -7.99 3.88
CA LEU A 88 9.59 -6.83 3.01
C LEU A 88 8.36 -6.47 2.14
N SER A 89 7.68 -7.46 1.56
CA SER A 89 6.47 -7.23 0.77
C SER A 89 5.36 -6.57 1.62
N ARG A 90 5.13 -7.08 2.84
CA ARG A 90 4.14 -6.52 3.75
C ARG A 90 4.53 -5.13 4.26
N MET A 91 5.81 -4.82 4.44
CA MET A 91 6.28 -3.47 4.78
C MET A 91 5.97 -2.46 3.68
N VAL A 92 6.24 -2.84 2.42
CA VAL A 92 5.94 -1.99 1.26
C VAL A 92 4.44 -1.73 1.18
N GLN A 93 3.62 -2.78 1.30
CA GLN A 93 2.17 -2.66 1.30
C GLN A 93 1.67 -1.78 2.45
N ALA A 94 2.15 -2.01 3.68
CA ALA A 94 1.76 -1.20 4.82
C ALA A 94 2.08 0.28 4.61
N TYR A 95 3.28 0.61 4.13
CA TYR A 95 3.66 1.98 3.85
C TYR A 95 2.83 2.59 2.71
N ASP A 96 2.52 1.81 1.67
CA ASP A 96 1.65 2.21 0.56
C ASP A 96 0.20 2.43 1.00
N LEU A 97 -0.26 1.78 2.08
CA LEU A 97 -1.57 2.04 2.71
C LEU A 97 -1.52 3.25 3.65
N LEU A 98 -0.46 3.38 4.45
CA LEU A 98 -0.29 4.45 5.43
C LEU A 98 -0.18 5.84 4.78
N VAL A 99 0.59 5.98 3.70
CA VAL A 99 0.83 7.30 3.08
C VAL A 99 -0.47 7.97 2.61
N PRO A 100 -1.38 7.30 1.88
CA PRO A 100 -2.68 7.86 1.53
C PRO A 100 -3.56 8.16 2.75
N VAL A 101 -3.64 7.23 3.72
CA VAL A 101 -4.44 7.44 4.95
C VAL A 101 -3.98 8.70 5.68
N ARG A 102 -2.67 8.87 5.81
CA ARG A 102 -2.03 10.07 6.38
C ARG A 102 -2.45 11.35 5.69
N LYS A 103 -2.40 11.37 4.34
CA LYS A 103 -2.75 12.54 3.54
C LYS A 103 -4.23 12.90 3.64
N THR A 104 -5.11 11.90 3.58
CA THR A 104 -6.55 12.11 3.64
C THR A 104 -7.01 12.56 5.02
N GLY A 105 -6.45 11.97 6.08
CA GLY A 105 -6.78 12.33 7.47
C GLY A 105 -6.07 13.58 7.98
N ASN A 106 -5.01 14.05 7.29
CA ASN A 106 -4.07 15.04 7.82
C ASN A 106 -3.51 14.64 9.20
N GLU A 107 -3.21 13.35 9.36
CA GLU A 107 -2.70 12.75 10.60
C GLU A 107 -1.21 12.40 10.47
N SER A 108 -0.59 11.90 11.53
CA SER A 108 0.75 11.30 11.51
C SER A 108 0.67 9.77 11.44
N PHE A 109 1.73 9.06 11.04
CA PHE A 109 1.77 7.60 11.13
C PHE A 109 1.65 7.13 12.57
N SER A 110 2.25 7.85 13.52
CA SER A 110 2.09 7.61 14.96
C SER A 110 0.62 7.57 15.37
N THR A 111 -0.19 8.55 14.95
CA THR A 111 -1.63 8.59 15.24
C THR A 111 -2.37 7.43 14.60
N ILE A 112 -2.10 7.15 13.32
CA ILE A 112 -2.78 6.08 12.58
C ILE A 112 -2.48 4.71 13.19
N ILE A 113 -1.21 4.44 13.51
CA ILE A 113 -0.72 3.16 14.03
C ILE A 113 -1.22 2.93 15.45
N ARG A 114 -1.24 3.95 16.32
CA ARG A 114 -1.81 3.84 17.68
C ARG A 114 -3.31 3.56 17.70
N ASN A 115 -4.01 3.91 16.61
CA ASN A 115 -5.43 3.65 16.43
C ASN A 115 -5.71 2.34 15.68
N LEU A 116 -4.71 1.46 15.54
CA LEU A 116 -4.91 0.08 15.10
C LEU A 116 -5.24 -0.78 16.32
N ASP A 117 -6.13 -1.72 16.12
CA ASP A 117 -6.51 -2.71 17.13
C ASP A 117 -5.37 -3.73 17.29
N GLU A 118 -4.76 -3.75 18.47
CA GLU A 118 -3.66 -4.66 18.82
C GLU A 118 -4.13 -6.12 18.90
N GLU A 119 -5.42 -6.37 19.12
CA GLU A 119 -5.98 -7.73 19.23
C GLU A 119 -6.22 -8.38 17.87
N ASN A 120 -6.24 -7.60 16.78
CA ASN A 120 -6.49 -8.10 15.45
C ASN A 120 -5.19 -8.47 14.72
N GLU A 121 -5.05 -9.76 14.40
CA GLU A 121 -3.83 -10.34 13.81
C GLU A 121 -3.46 -9.79 12.43
N ASP A 122 -4.43 -9.30 11.62
CA ASP A 122 -4.14 -8.78 10.27
C ASP A 122 -4.16 -7.25 10.20
N VAL A 123 -3.04 -6.67 10.60
CA VAL A 123 -2.75 -5.23 10.53
C VAL A 123 -2.91 -4.64 9.12
N LEU A 124 -2.60 -5.39 8.06
CA LEU A 124 -2.77 -4.87 6.69
C LEU A 124 -4.25 -4.70 6.35
N GLU A 125 -5.10 -5.61 6.80
CA GLU A 125 -6.54 -5.51 6.63
C GLU A 125 -7.09 -4.27 7.34
N GLN A 126 -6.64 -3.99 8.57
CA GLN A 126 -7.03 -2.77 9.28
C GLN A 126 -6.60 -1.49 8.54
N LEU A 127 -5.38 -1.46 7.99
CA LEU A 127 -4.90 -0.33 7.19
C LEU A 127 -5.68 -0.17 5.89
N ARG A 128 -6.08 -1.28 5.25
CA ARG A 128 -6.97 -1.25 4.07
C ARG A 128 -8.33 -0.68 4.42
N GLN A 129 -8.92 -1.08 5.54
CA GLN A 129 -10.20 -0.55 6.00
C GLN A 129 -10.14 0.96 6.24
N LYS A 130 -9.03 1.46 6.82
CA LYS A 130 -8.82 2.90 6.99
C LYS A 130 -8.65 3.62 5.64
N ARG A 131 -7.89 3.03 4.69
CA ARG A 131 -7.67 3.62 3.36
C ARG A 131 -8.93 3.63 2.49
N PHE A 132 -9.68 2.53 2.51
CA PHE A 132 -10.83 2.28 1.66
C PHE A 132 -12.11 2.20 2.51
N ARG A 133 -12.33 3.20 3.36
CA ARG A 133 -13.45 3.22 4.32
C ARG A 133 -14.81 3.03 3.65
N ARG A 134 -15.07 3.75 2.54
CA ARG A 134 -16.32 3.63 1.77
C ARG A 134 -16.51 2.22 1.21
N ALA A 135 -15.47 1.63 0.64
CA ALA A 135 -15.52 0.25 0.14
C ALA A 135 -15.86 -0.74 1.26
N PHE A 136 -15.28 -0.56 2.45
CA PHE A 136 -15.57 -1.41 3.60
C PHE A 136 -17.01 -1.21 4.12
N GLU A 137 -17.48 0.03 4.20
CA GLU A 137 -18.87 0.36 4.56
C GLU A 137 -19.85 -0.29 3.56
N TYR A 138 -19.58 -0.17 2.25
CA TYR A 138 -20.35 -0.84 1.21
C TYR A 138 -20.27 -2.36 1.32
N LYS A 139 -19.09 -2.96 1.59
CA LYS A 139 -18.95 -4.41 1.83
C LYS A 139 -19.84 -4.87 2.98
N LYS A 140 -19.91 -4.10 4.06
CA LYS A 140 -20.73 -4.42 5.24
C LYS A 140 -22.23 -4.30 4.95
N GLN A 141 -22.64 -3.19 4.32
CA GLN A 141 -24.04 -2.96 3.94
C GLN A 141 -24.52 -3.98 2.91
N LEU A 142 -23.73 -4.24 1.88
CA LEU A 142 -24.05 -5.23 0.86
C LEU A 142 -23.95 -6.65 1.41
N GLY A 143 -23.06 -6.95 2.35
CA GLY A 143 -22.96 -8.27 2.97
C GLY A 143 -24.23 -8.66 3.75
N SER A 144 -24.88 -7.70 4.42
CA SER A 144 -26.16 -7.94 5.08
C SER A 144 -27.31 -8.10 4.06
N LEU A 145 -27.32 -7.31 3.00
CA LEU A 145 -28.33 -7.38 1.93
C LEU A 145 -28.22 -8.66 1.09
N LEU A 146 -26.99 -9.04 0.72
CA LEU A 146 -26.66 -10.21 -0.09
C LEU A 146 -26.64 -11.52 0.69
N GLY A 147 -26.76 -11.49 2.02
CA GLY A 147 -26.82 -12.70 2.85
C GLY A 147 -27.91 -13.68 2.40
N ARG A 148 -29.02 -13.17 1.87
CA ARG A 148 -30.13 -13.97 1.30
C ARG A 148 -29.81 -14.60 -0.06
N TYR A 149 -28.73 -14.15 -0.71
CA TYR A 149 -28.33 -14.49 -2.09
C TYR A 149 -26.95 -15.15 -2.17
N ARG A 150 -26.42 -15.59 -1.03
CA ARG A 150 -25.10 -16.21 -0.88
C ARG A 150 -24.91 -17.36 -1.88
N GLY A 151 -23.81 -17.33 -2.64
CA GLY A 151 -23.48 -18.35 -3.66
C GLY A 151 -24.00 -18.06 -5.08
N LYS A 152 -24.89 -17.08 -5.25
CA LYS A 152 -25.28 -16.53 -6.57
C LYS A 152 -24.61 -15.20 -6.85
N LEU A 153 -24.43 -14.41 -5.78
CA LEU A 153 -23.67 -13.18 -5.76
C LEU A 153 -22.52 -13.35 -4.77
N SER A 154 -21.31 -13.02 -5.21
CA SER A 154 -20.11 -13.00 -4.38
C SER A 154 -19.39 -11.68 -4.57
N PHE A 155 -18.77 -11.20 -3.51
CA PHE A 155 -17.86 -10.07 -3.65
C PHE A 155 -16.55 -10.52 -4.30
N PRO A 156 -15.90 -9.66 -5.09
CA PRO A 156 -14.48 -9.82 -5.37
C PRO A 156 -13.71 -9.82 -4.04
N GLU A 157 -12.72 -10.71 -3.93
CA GLU A 157 -11.88 -10.83 -2.74
C GLU A 157 -11.03 -9.56 -2.51
N ASP A 158 -10.70 -8.85 -3.59
CA ASP A 158 -9.82 -7.68 -3.58
C ASP A 158 -10.61 -6.36 -3.77
N MET A 159 -11.10 -5.81 -2.67
CA MET A 159 -11.71 -4.47 -2.62
C MET A 159 -10.65 -3.37 -2.42
N GLU A 160 -9.63 -3.34 -3.26
CA GLU A 160 -8.57 -2.33 -3.20
C GLU A 160 -8.69 -1.31 -4.34
N GLY A 161 -8.89 -0.02 -4.03
CA GLY A 161 -8.84 1.07 -5.00
C GLY A 161 -10.20 1.70 -5.38
N GLU A 162 -10.17 2.62 -6.35
CA GLU A 162 -11.35 3.24 -6.97
C GLU A 162 -12.02 2.33 -8.02
N ALA A 163 -11.33 1.29 -8.48
CA ALA A 163 -11.84 0.34 -9.45
C ALA A 163 -12.43 -0.87 -8.74
N PHE A 164 -13.67 -0.75 -8.29
CA PHE A 164 -14.45 -1.93 -7.92
C PHE A 164 -14.78 -2.74 -9.19
N ARG A 165 -14.72 -4.06 -9.14
CA ARG A 165 -15.33 -4.89 -10.18
C ARG A 165 -16.20 -5.92 -9.50
N PHE A 166 -17.51 -5.72 -9.56
CA PHE A 166 -18.44 -6.69 -9.03
C PHE A 166 -18.53 -7.86 -10.01
N SER A 167 -17.91 -8.99 -9.67
CA SER A 167 -18.00 -10.20 -10.48
C SER A 167 -19.25 -10.99 -10.10
N CYS A 168 -20.25 -10.96 -10.97
CA CYS A 168 -21.27 -11.99 -10.98
C CYS A 168 -20.75 -13.18 -11.77
N LEU A 169 -20.76 -14.37 -11.15
CA LEU A 169 -20.58 -15.62 -11.88
C LEU A 169 -21.84 -15.85 -12.76
N LEU A 170 -21.86 -15.21 -13.93
CA LEU A 170 -22.89 -15.42 -14.94
C LEU A 170 -22.59 -16.74 -15.67
N LYS A 171 -23.31 -17.80 -15.33
CA LYS A 171 -23.27 -19.04 -16.13
C LYS A 171 -23.94 -18.86 -17.49
N TYR A 172 -24.94 -17.96 -17.59
CA TYR A 172 -25.68 -17.70 -18.81
C TYR A 172 -26.01 -16.20 -18.97
N PRO A 173 -25.95 -15.64 -20.19
CA PRO A 173 -26.26 -14.22 -20.45
C PRO A 173 -27.70 -13.80 -20.06
N GLU A 174 -28.64 -14.75 -20.08
CA GLU A 174 -30.04 -14.50 -19.74
C GLU A 174 -30.26 -14.17 -18.26
N ASP A 175 -29.32 -14.58 -17.40
CA ASP A 175 -29.36 -14.29 -15.97
C ASP A 175 -29.03 -12.83 -15.65
N ALA A 176 -28.40 -12.09 -16.57
CA ALA A 176 -28.04 -10.68 -16.37
C ALA A 176 -29.26 -9.80 -16.04
N ARG A 177 -30.42 -10.06 -16.65
CA ARG A 177 -31.67 -9.34 -16.35
C ARG A 177 -32.22 -9.70 -14.95
N LYS A 178 -32.07 -10.95 -14.52
CA LYS A 178 -32.43 -11.39 -13.16
C LYS A 178 -31.54 -10.76 -12.11
N TYR A 179 -30.23 -10.70 -12.36
CA TYR A 179 -29.30 -10.04 -11.45
C TYR A 179 -29.48 -8.52 -11.43
N ALA A 180 -29.78 -7.87 -12.57
CA ALA A 180 -30.17 -6.46 -12.60
C ALA A 180 -31.46 -6.20 -11.80
N ALA A 181 -32.45 -7.09 -11.89
CA ALA A 181 -33.66 -7.01 -11.06
C ALA A 181 -33.36 -7.22 -9.57
N MET A 182 -32.50 -8.17 -9.22
CA MET A 182 -32.04 -8.38 -7.84
C MET A 182 -31.25 -7.18 -7.31
N LEU A 183 -30.36 -6.59 -8.12
CA LEU A 183 -29.65 -5.36 -7.76
C LEU A 183 -30.62 -4.21 -7.49
N ARG A 184 -31.66 -4.07 -8.32
CA ARG A 184 -32.71 -3.06 -8.17
C ARG A 184 -33.58 -3.28 -6.92
N GLU A 185 -33.81 -4.54 -6.55
CA GLU A 185 -34.50 -4.92 -5.31
C GLU A 185 -33.63 -4.67 -4.07
N ILE A 186 -32.32 -4.84 -4.17
CA ILE A 186 -31.35 -4.53 -3.12
C ILE A 186 -31.16 -3.01 -2.95
N SER A 187 -31.42 -2.23 -4.00
CA SER A 187 -30.99 -0.84 -4.11
C SER A 187 -32.04 0.21 -3.81
N GLU A 188 -32.96 -0.01 -2.86
CA GLU A 188 -33.78 1.10 -2.33
C GLU A 188 -32.91 2.27 -1.80
N ASN A 189 -31.58 2.09 -1.70
CA ASN A 189 -30.57 3.12 -1.60
C ASN A 189 -29.94 3.44 -2.97
N ASP A 190 -30.25 4.63 -3.52
CA ASP A 190 -29.78 5.10 -4.82
C ASP A 190 -28.24 5.13 -4.94
N GLU A 191 -27.50 5.45 -3.88
CA GLU A 191 -26.02 5.44 -3.93
C GLU A 191 -25.47 4.04 -4.18
N ILE A 192 -26.10 3.02 -3.58
CA ILE A 192 -25.71 1.62 -3.74
C ILE A 192 -26.09 1.13 -5.15
N PHE A 193 -27.23 1.56 -5.69
CA PHE A 193 -27.62 1.26 -7.07
C PHE A 193 -26.58 1.80 -8.06
N TYR A 194 -26.28 3.10 -7.97
CA TYR A 194 -25.31 3.76 -8.85
C TYR A 194 -23.94 3.08 -8.74
N PHE A 195 -23.47 2.84 -7.51
CA PHE A 195 -22.22 2.13 -7.25
C PHE A 195 -22.18 0.73 -7.89
N LEU A 196 -23.23 -0.09 -7.78
CA LEU A 196 -23.25 -1.42 -8.38
C LEU A 196 -23.35 -1.38 -9.91
N SER A 197 -24.07 -0.40 -10.47
CA SER A 197 -24.27 -0.25 -11.91
C SER A 197 -23.02 0.16 -12.67
N GLU A 198 -22.15 1.00 -12.09
CA GLU A 198 -20.89 1.43 -12.69
C GLU A 198 -19.81 0.34 -12.68
N HIS A 199 -19.93 -0.63 -11.78
CA HIS A 199 -18.90 -1.65 -11.54
C HIS A 199 -19.33 -3.07 -11.94
N PHE A 200 -20.48 -3.21 -12.61
CA PHE A 200 -20.91 -4.44 -13.27
C PHE A 200 -20.16 -4.58 -14.60
N GLY A 201 -19.17 -5.47 -14.66
CA GLY A 201 -18.41 -5.71 -15.88
C GLY A 201 -19.23 -6.47 -16.92
N ASN A 202 -19.38 -5.91 -18.11
CA ASN A 202 -19.59 -6.70 -19.32
C ASN A 202 -18.19 -7.16 -19.77
N ASP A 203 -17.86 -8.42 -19.49
CA ASP A 203 -16.87 -9.15 -20.30
C ASP A 203 -17.57 -9.68 -21.57
#